data_AF-A0A9R1SU82-F1
#
_entry.id   AF-A0A9R1SU82-F1
#
_cell.length_a   1.000
_cell.length_b   1.000
_cell.length_c   1.000
_cell.angle_alpha   90.00
_cell.angle_beta   90.00
_cell.angle_gamma   90.00
#
_symmetry.space_group_name_H-M   'P 1'
#
loop_
_entity.id
_entity.type
_entity.pdbx_description
1 polymer ?
#
loop_
_entity_poly.entity_id
_entity_poly.type
_entity_poly.pdbx_seq_one_letter_code
_entity_poly.pdbx_strand_id
1 'polypeptide(L)'
;MSINDENFRIFAYWSSILVLKVLGMVVVIGRWRWGKRIFISPEDTIFLKGSKIGENDPDVERARRAHLNDLENIFPWAVSTALWLTTSPSTWLAALLIKTFAISRIVHSIVYAVIVIPQPARFLAFGLGFGITVYQSVDTFLYYYYT
;
A
#
# COMPACT_ATOMS: atom_id res chain seq x y z
N MET A 1 22.23 0.46 -20.07
CA MET A 1 20.84 0.19 -19.65
C MET A 1 20.27 1.49 -19.11
N SER A 2 19.55 2.25 -19.94
CA SER A 2 18.95 3.52 -19.55
C SER A 2 17.47 3.29 -19.27
N ILE A 3 17.02 3.65 -18.07
CA ILE A 3 15.59 3.65 -17.76
C ILE A 3 14.93 4.69 -18.67
N ASN A 4 13.81 4.32 -19.30
CA ASN A 4 13.02 5.27 -20.07
C ASN A 4 12.45 6.36 -19.14
N ASP A 5 12.76 7.63 -19.44
CA ASP A 5 12.36 8.79 -18.64
C ASP A 5 10.83 8.88 -18.45
N GLU A 6 10.05 8.51 -19.46
CA GLU A 6 8.59 8.50 -19.38
C GLU A 6 8.10 7.43 -18.40
N ASN A 7 8.66 6.22 -18.47
CA ASN A 7 8.32 5.13 -17.55
C ASN A 7 8.67 5.52 -16.11
N PHE A 8 9.84 6.13 -15.90
CA PHE A 8 10.26 6.60 -14.58
C PHE A 8 9.34 7.70 -14.04
N ARG A 9 8.93 8.68 -14.87
CA ARG A 9 7.97 9.72 -14.46
C ARG A 9 6.64 9.15 -14.01
N ILE A 10 6.12 8.15 -14.74
CA ILE A 10 4.87 7.48 -14.37
C ILE A 10 5.04 6.76 -13.03
N PHE A 11 6.13 6.00 -12.87
CA PHE A 11 6.42 5.30 -11.62
C PHE A 11 6.57 6.26 -10.45
N ALA A 12 7.37 7.32 -10.59
CA ALA A 12 7.59 8.30 -9.53
C ALA A 12 6.27 8.96 -9.09
N TYR A 13 5.42 9.39 -10.05
CA TYR A 13 4.14 10.01 -9.75
C TYR A 13 3.21 9.09 -8.92
N TRP A 14 2.99 7.86 -9.38
CA TRP A 14 2.09 6.93 -8.70
C TRP A 14 2.66 6.40 -7.39
N SER A 15 3.96 6.14 -7.33
CA SER A 15 4.65 5.76 -6.09
C SER A 15 4.57 6.86 -5.04
N SER A 16 4.74 8.14 -5.41
CA SER A 16 4.57 9.26 -4.47
C SER A 16 3.15 9.32 -3.90
N ILE A 17 2.12 9.10 -4.72
CA ILE A 17 0.72 9.04 -4.24
C ILE A 17 0.55 7.90 -3.23
N LEU A 18 1.07 6.71 -3.55
CA LEU A 18 0.98 5.55 -2.66
C LEU A 18 1.73 5.75 -1.34
N VAL A 19 2.91 6.37 -1.38
CA VAL A 19 3.67 6.75 -0.17
C VAL A 19 2.88 7.73 0.69
N LEU A 20 2.35 8.80 0.10
CA LEU A 20 1.51 9.75 0.82
C LEU A 20 0.30 9.07 1.46
N LYS A 21 -0.28 8.09 0.76
CA LYS A 21 -1.40 7.30 1.29
C LYS A 21 -0.98 6.41 2.47
N VAL A 22 0.18 5.75 2.41
CA VAL A 22 0.71 4.95 3.54
C VAL A 22 0.91 5.83 4.77
N LEU A 23 1.48 7.03 4.59
CA LEU A 23 1.66 8.02 5.66
C LEU A 23 0.30 8.53 6.18
N GLY A 24 -0.65 8.80 5.29
CA GLY A 24 -2.02 9.20 5.65
C GLY A 24 -2.74 8.16 6.51
N MET A 25 -2.50 6.86 6.28
CA MET A 25 -3.08 5.80 7.11
C MET A 25 -2.60 5.86 8.57
N VAL A 26 -1.37 6.32 8.84
CA VAL A 26 -0.87 6.53 10.21
C VAL A 26 -1.68 7.61 10.92
N VAL A 27 -2.00 8.71 10.22
CA VAL A 27 -2.85 9.79 10.73
C VAL A 27 -4.26 9.29 11.05
N VAL A 28 -4.84 8.43 10.20
CA VAL A 28 -6.15 7.82 10.43
C VAL A 28 -6.16 6.96 11.69
N ILE A 29 -5.13 6.12 11.90
CA ILE A 29 -4.96 5.33 13.12
C ILE A 29 -4.89 6.25 14.35
N GLY A 30 -4.06 7.30 14.28
CA GLY A 30 -3.94 8.29 15.34
C GLY A 30 -5.27 8.96 15.68
N ARG A 31 -6.04 9.37 14.66
CA ARG A 31 -7.37 9.96 14.83
C ARG A 31 -8.35 9.03 15.56
N TRP A 32 -8.36 7.74 15.20
CA TRP A 32 -9.20 6.75 15.90
C TRP A 32 -8.79 6.55 17.36
N ARG A 33 -7.48 6.47 17.63
CA ARG A 33 -6.95 6.33 18.99
C ARG A 33 -7.28 7.53 19.87
N TRP A 34 -7.05 8.74 19.36
CA TRP A 34 -7.37 9.98 20.06
C TRP A 34 -8.87 10.16 20.27
N GLY A 35 -9.68 9.88 19.25
CA GLY A 35 -11.14 9.99 19.34
C GLY A 35 -11.74 9.04 20.39
N LYS A 36 -11.20 7.82 20.52
CA LYS A 36 -11.67 6.82 21.48
C LYS A 36 -10.91 6.83 22.82
N ARG A 37 -9.82 7.60 22.94
CA ARG A 37 -8.91 7.66 24.10
C ARG A 37 -8.33 6.28 24.48
N ILE A 38 -8.01 5.48 23.46
CA ILE A 38 -7.47 4.13 23.62
C ILE A 38 -6.02 4.13 23.12
N PHE A 39 -5.09 3.97 24.06
CA PHE A 39 -3.65 4.05 23.80
C PHE A 39 -2.97 2.71 24.11
N ILE A 40 -1.83 2.48 23.44
CA ILE A 40 -0.98 1.31 23.68
C ILE A 40 -0.03 1.60 24.85
N SER A 41 0.63 2.76 24.82
CA SER A 41 1.60 3.12 25.85
C SER A 41 0.90 3.70 27.08
N PRO A 42 1.30 3.29 28.30
CA PRO A 42 0.86 3.93 29.54
C PRO A 42 1.20 5.42 29.57
N GLU A 43 2.30 5.82 28.95
CA GLU A 43 2.75 7.23 28.92
C GLU A 43 1.74 8.14 28.22
N ASP A 44 1.12 7.65 27.15
CA ASP A 44 0.11 8.37 26.38
C ASP A 44 -1.21 8.55 27.16
N THR A 45 -1.46 7.71 28.18
CA THR A 45 -2.67 7.80 29.01
C THR A 45 -2.61 8.93 30.03
N ILE A 46 -1.41 9.40 30.37
CA ILE A 46 -1.19 10.48 31.34
C ILE A 46 -1.74 11.81 30.81
N PHE A 47 -1.70 12.01 29.48
CA PHE A 47 -2.12 13.25 28.84
C PHE A 47 -3.64 13.40 28.74
N LEU A 48 -4.42 12.33 28.88
CA LEU A 48 -5.88 12.35 28.77
C LEU A 48 -6.57 11.65 29.94
N LYS A 49 -7.25 12.42 30.80
CA LYS A 49 -8.11 11.87 31.86
C LYS A 49 -9.19 10.93 31.26
N GLY A 50 -9.27 9.72 31.81
CA GLY A 50 -10.22 8.68 31.40
C GLY A 50 -9.80 7.86 30.19
N SER A 51 -8.55 7.95 29.76
CA SER A 51 -7.96 7.10 28.73
C SER A 51 -7.75 5.67 29.25
N LYS A 52 -7.85 4.69 28.34
CA LYS A 52 -7.71 3.27 28.65
C LYS A 52 -6.50 2.71 27.94
N ILE A 53 -5.75 1.87 28.64
CA ILE A 53 -4.74 1.00 28.04
C ILE A 53 -5.48 -0.17 27.42
N GLY A 54 -5.35 -0.36 26.12
CA GLY A 54 -6.01 -1.48 25.45
C GLY A 54 -5.74 -1.52 23.97
N GLU A 55 -5.47 -2.71 23.46
CA GLU A 55 -5.25 -2.95 22.02
C GLU A 55 -6.56 -3.28 21.26
N ASN A 56 -7.67 -3.48 21.97
CA ASN A 56 -8.81 -4.25 21.45
C ASN A 56 -9.92 -3.42 20.80
N ASP A 57 -9.66 -2.20 20.32
CA ASP A 57 -10.70 -1.45 19.61
C ASP A 57 -10.84 -1.90 18.15
N PRO A 58 -12.02 -2.40 17.73
CA PRO A 58 -12.21 -2.94 16.39
C PRO A 58 -11.91 -1.96 15.25
N ASP A 59 -12.11 -0.65 15.45
CA ASP A 59 -11.91 0.36 14.41
C ASP A 59 -10.44 0.78 14.30
N VAL A 60 -9.74 0.90 15.44
CA VAL A 60 -8.28 1.10 15.47
C VAL A 60 -7.57 -0.11 14.83
N GLU A 61 -7.99 -1.31 15.18
CA GLU A 61 -7.47 -2.56 14.62
C GLU A 61 -7.77 -2.72 13.12
N ARG A 62 -8.89 -2.16 12.65
CA ARG A 62 -9.19 -2.10 11.22
C ARG A 62 -8.23 -1.13 10.53
N ALA A 63 -8.08 0.09 11.03
CA ALA A 63 -7.13 1.05 10.44
C ALA A 63 -5.68 0.50 10.44
N ARG A 64 -5.26 -0.19 11.51
CA ARG A 64 -3.94 -0.84 11.59
C ARG A 64 -3.77 -1.94 10.54
N ARG A 65 -4.76 -2.81 10.36
CA ARG A 65 -4.72 -3.88 9.35
C ARG A 65 -4.69 -3.32 7.92
N ALA A 66 -5.40 -2.23 7.64
CA ALA A 66 -5.29 -1.55 6.34
C ALA A 66 -3.87 -1.02 6.11
N HIS A 67 -3.27 -0.37 7.11
CA HIS A 67 -1.91 0.14 7.01
C HIS A 67 -0.87 -0.98 6.84
N LEU A 68 -0.99 -2.08 7.61
CA LEU A 68 -0.11 -3.23 7.46
C LEU A 68 -0.21 -3.84 6.06
N ASN A 69 -1.43 -4.03 5.56
CA ASN A 69 -1.63 -4.55 4.21
C ASN A 69 -1.06 -3.60 3.14
N ASP A 70 -1.10 -2.29 3.37
CA ASP A 70 -0.45 -1.32 2.50
C ASP A 70 1.07 -1.50 2.48
N LEU A 71 1.71 -1.69 3.63
CA LEU A 71 3.14 -1.97 3.71
C LEU A 71 3.49 -3.30 3.02
N GLU A 72 2.76 -4.37 3.30
CA GLU A 72 2.99 -5.71 2.74
C GLU A 72 2.85 -5.77 1.21
N ASN A 73 2.10 -4.85 0.59
CA ASN A 73 1.85 -4.88 -0.85
C ASN A 73 2.61 -3.78 -1.60
N ILE A 74 2.55 -2.53 -1.12
CA ILE A 74 3.14 -1.38 -1.82
C ILE A 74 4.66 -1.48 -1.81
N PHE A 75 5.27 -1.92 -0.69
CA PHE A 75 6.72 -2.01 -0.60
C PHE A 75 7.31 -3.05 -1.58
N PRO A 76 6.86 -4.33 -1.60
CA PRO A 76 7.34 -5.28 -2.60
C PRO A 76 7.07 -4.85 -4.04
N TRP A 77 5.90 -4.26 -4.31
CA TRP A 77 5.59 -3.73 -5.64
C TRP A 77 6.52 -2.60 -6.07
N ALA A 78 6.83 -1.65 -5.17
CA ALA A 78 7.71 -0.53 -5.50
C ALA A 78 9.13 -1.01 -5.84
N VAL A 79 9.66 -1.96 -5.07
CA VAL A 79 10.97 -2.58 -5.34
C VAL A 79 10.93 -3.36 -6.65
N SER A 80 9.95 -4.25 -6.83
CA SER A 80 9.80 -5.07 -8.03
C SER A 80 9.64 -4.20 -9.29
N THR A 81 8.81 -3.16 -9.24
CA THR A 81 8.60 -2.24 -10.37
C THR A 81 9.87 -1.45 -10.68
N ALA A 82 10.58 -0.94 -9.68
CA ALA A 82 11.82 -0.19 -9.90
C ALA A 82 12.89 -1.04 -10.61
N LEU A 83 13.02 -2.32 -10.23
CA LEU A 83 13.88 -3.27 -10.92
C LEU A 83 13.35 -3.60 -12.31
N TRP A 84 12.04 -3.85 -12.46
CA TRP A 84 11.44 -4.17 -13.74
C TRP A 84 11.57 -3.05 -14.77
N LEU A 85 11.55 -1.79 -14.37
CA LEU A 85 11.76 -0.67 -15.30
C LEU A 85 13.14 -0.66 -15.96
N THR A 86 14.14 -1.34 -15.40
CA THR A 86 15.46 -1.44 -16.01
C THR A 86 15.44 -2.38 -17.22
N THR A 87 14.53 -3.36 -17.28
CA THR A 87 14.38 -4.30 -18.42
C THR A 87 13.85 -3.63 -19.69
N SER A 88 13.65 -2.31 -19.67
CA SER A 88 13.15 -1.49 -20.77
C SER A 88 11.78 -1.93 -21.29
N PRO A 89 10.77 -2.10 -20.41
CA PRO A 89 9.44 -2.49 -20.84
C PRO A 89 8.78 -1.39 -21.68
N SER A 90 7.81 -1.79 -22.51
CA SER A 90 7.02 -0.82 -23.29
C SER A 90 6.28 0.17 -22.38
N THR A 91 6.25 1.44 -22.77
CA THR A 91 5.62 2.51 -21.98
C THR A 91 4.15 2.28 -21.73
N TRP A 92 3.42 1.73 -22.72
CA TRP A 92 2.03 1.35 -22.55
C TRP A 92 1.83 0.32 -21.43
N LEU A 93 2.65 -0.74 -21.42
CA LEU A 93 2.55 -1.79 -20.42
C LEU A 93 2.94 -1.28 -19.02
N ALA A 94 4.00 -0.49 -18.94
CA ALA A 94 4.43 0.12 -17.68
C ALA A 94 3.33 1.04 -17.11
N ALA A 95 2.74 1.89 -17.95
CA ALA A 95 1.63 2.75 -17.57
C ALA A 95 0.43 1.96 -17.07
N LEU A 96 0.05 0.89 -17.78
CA LEU A 96 -1.09 0.04 -17.42
C LEU A 96 -0.88 -0.63 -16.05
N LEU A 97 0.25 -1.31 -15.86
CA LEU A 97 0.52 -2.08 -14.63
C LEU A 97 0.67 -1.17 -13.41
N ILE A 98 1.40 -0.06 -13.54
CA ILE A 98 1.59 0.90 -12.44
C ILE A 98 0.27 1.54 -12.02
N LYS A 99 -0.52 2.03 -12.99
CA LYS A 99 -1.83 2.64 -12.72
C LYS A 99 -2.79 1.65 -12.09
N THR A 100 -2.91 0.46 -12.67
CA THR A 100 -3.82 -0.58 -12.17
C THR A 100 -3.47 -0.99 -10.75
N PHE A 101 -2.19 -1.19 -10.45
CA PHE A 101 -1.75 -1.49 -9.09
C PHE A 101 -2.12 -0.35 -8.13
N ALA A 102 -1.76 0.89 -8.46
CA ALA A 102 -1.98 2.03 -7.58
C ALA A 102 -3.48 2.28 -7.31
N ILE A 103 -4.31 2.25 -8.35
CA ILE A 103 -5.77 2.39 -8.23
C ILE A 103 -6.35 1.25 -7.37
N SER A 104 -5.93 0.01 -7.60
CA SER A 104 -6.36 -1.14 -6.79
C SER A 104 -6.05 -0.92 -5.30
N ARG A 105 -4.85 -0.43 -4.97
CA ARG A 105 -4.46 -0.15 -3.57
C ARG A 105 -5.23 1.01 -2.94
N ILE A 106 -5.58 2.02 -3.72
CA ILE A 106 -6.41 3.14 -3.24
C ILE A 106 -7.83 2.64 -2.94
N VAL A 107 -8.43 1.91 -3.89
CA VAL A 107 -9.77 1.32 -3.72
C VAL A 107 -9.79 0.36 -2.55
N HIS A 108 -8.77 -0.49 -2.39
CA HIS A 108 -8.66 -1.42 -1.28
C HIS A 108 -8.72 -0.69 0.07
N SER A 109 -7.97 0.40 0.25
CA SER A 109 -8.00 1.12 1.54
C SER A 109 -9.29 1.87 1.78
N ILE A 110 -9.97 2.38 0.74
CA ILE A 110 -11.31 2.97 0.88
C ILE A 110 -12.32 1.90 1.34
N VAL A 111 -12.32 0.73 0.69
CA VAL A 111 -13.19 -0.40 0.99
C VAL A 111 -12.83 -1.10 2.32
N TYR A 112 -11.62 -0.91 2.82
CA TYR A 112 -11.22 -1.50 4.09
C TYR A 112 -11.48 -0.55 5.26
N ALA A 113 -11.12 0.72 5.12
CA ALA A 113 -11.13 1.69 6.23
C ALA A 113 -12.39 2.56 6.28
N VAL A 114 -13.07 2.80 5.16
CA VAL A 114 -14.20 3.75 5.07
C VAL A 114 -15.54 3.04 4.89
N ILE A 115 -15.64 2.13 3.93
CA ILE A 115 -16.89 1.42 3.61
C ILE A 115 -16.68 -0.05 3.89
N VAL A 116 -17.26 -0.59 4.97
CA VAL A 116 -17.12 -2.01 5.31
C VAL A 116 -17.91 -2.87 4.30
N ILE A 117 -17.29 -3.20 3.17
CA ILE A 117 -17.85 -4.14 2.20
C ILE A 117 -17.43 -5.57 2.61
N PRO A 118 -18.39 -6.51 2.75
CA PRO A 118 -18.08 -7.91 2.96
C PRO A 118 -17.26 -8.50 1.79
N GLN A 119 -16.60 -9.63 2.00
CA GLN A 119 -15.91 -10.37 0.93
C GLN A 119 -16.88 -10.56 -0.26
N PRO A 120 -16.50 -10.28 -1.53
CA PRO A 120 -15.27 -10.73 -2.20
C PRO A 120 -14.35 -9.64 -2.77
N ALA A 121 -14.69 -8.36 -2.65
CA ALA A 121 -13.94 -7.25 -3.25
C ALA A 121 -12.45 -7.21 -2.81
N ARG A 122 -12.18 -7.64 -1.57
CA ARG A 122 -10.82 -7.72 -1.01
C ARG A 122 -9.93 -8.74 -1.71
N PHE A 123 -10.48 -9.91 -2.03
CA PHE A 123 -9.74 -10.98 -2.69
C PHE A 123 -9.36 -10.58 -4.11
N LEU A 124 -10.29 -9.94 -4.83
CA LEU A 124 -10.04 -9.47 -6.19
C LEU A 124 -8.98 -8.36 -6.24
N ALA A 125 -9.05 -7.37 -5.34
CA ALA A 125 -8.06 -6.29 -5.27
C ALA A 125 -6.66 -6.82 -4.89
N PHE A 126 -6.60 -7.78 -3.96
CA PHE A 126 -5.37 -8.46 -3.59
C PHE A 126 -4.79 -9.28 -4.75
N GLY A 127 -5.60 -10.10 -5.41
CA GLY A 127 -5.17 -10.96 -6.52
C GLY A 127 -4.59 -10.17 -7.70
N LEU A 128 -5.20 -9.02 -8.03
CA LEU A 128 -4.67 -8.12 -9.06
C LEU A 128 -3.31 -7.54 -8.67
N GLY A 129 -3.18 -7.00 -7.45
CA GLY A 129 -1.91 -6.42 -6.99
C GLY A 129 -0.79 -7.45 -6.94
N PHE A 130 -1.09 -8.62 -6.37
CA PHE A 130 -0.15 -9.73 -6.26
C PHE A 130 0.30 -10.25 -7.63
N GLY A 131 -0.64 -10.44 -8.57
CA GLY A 131 -0.33 -10.89 -9.92
C GLY A 131 0.61 -9.95 -10.67
N ILE A 132 0.41 -8.63 -10.53
CA ILE A 132 1.28 -7.62 -11.14
C ILE A 132 2.71 -7.73 -10.56
N THR A 133 2.84 -7.78 -9.24
CA THR A 133 4.16 -7.89 -8.58
C THR A 133 4.89 -9.19 -8.93
N VAL A 134 4.16 -10.31 -9.03
CA VAL A 134 4.74 -11.58 -9.47
C VAL A 134 5.23 -11.49 -10.90
N TYR A 135 4.40 -10.97 -11.82
CA TYR A 135 4.78 -10.79 -13.22
C TYR A 135 6.06 -9.96 -13.36
N GLN A 136 6.10 -8.76 -12.74
CA GLN A 136 7.25 -7.87 -12.81
C GLN A 136 8.53 -8.53 -12.24
N SER A 137 8.39 -9.23 -11.12
CA SER A 137 9.51 -9.94 -10.48
C SER A 137 10.05 -11.08 -11.35
N VAL A 138 9.15 -11.89 -11.94
CA VAL A 138 9.53 -13.00 -12.82
C VAL A 138 10.16 -12.49 -14.11
N ASP A 139 9.59 -11.46 -14.73
CA ASP A 139 10.13 -10.85 -15.95
C ASP A 139 11.54 -10.29 -15.71
N THR A 140 11.72 -9.58 -14.59
CA THR A 140 13.03 -9.08 -14.15
C THR A 140 14.03 -10.21 -13.94
N PHE A 141 13.61 -11.27 -13.23
CA PHE A 141 14.46 -12.42 -12.96
C PHE A 141 14.91 -13.10 -14.26
N LEU A 142 13.98 -13.36 -15.18
CA LEU A 142 14.29 -14.00 -16.46
C LEU A 142 15.21 -13.11 -17.30
N TYR A 143 14.95 -11.81 -17.39
CA TYR A 143 15.79 -10.88 -18.14
C TYR A 143 17.25 -10.93 -17.69
N TYR A 144 17.51 -10.83 -16.39
CA TYR A 144 18.87 -10.82 -15.83
C TYR A 144 19.51 -12.21 -15.72
N TYR A 145 18.73 -13.28 -15.76
CA TYR A 145 19.27 -14.63 -15.80
C TYR A 145 19.88 -14.97 -17.17
N TYR A 146 19.30 -14.43 -18.26
CA TYR A 146 19.72 -14.72 -19.63
C TYR A 146 20.58 -13.63 -20.30
N THR A 147 20.81 -12.49 -19.65
CA THR A 147 21.62 -11.36 -20.17
C THR A 147 22.90 -11.20 -19.38
#